data_AF-A0A5K0W489-F1
#
_entry.id   AF-A0A5K0W489-F1
#
_cell.length_a   1.000
_cell.length_b   1.000
_cell.length_c   1.000
_cell.angle_alpha   90.00
_cell.angle_beta   90.00
_cell.angle_gamma   90.00
#
_symmetry.space_group_name_H-M   'P 1'
#
loop_
_entity.id
_entity.type
_entity.pdbx_description
1 polymer ?
#
loop_
_entity_poly.entity_id
_entity_poly.type
_entity_poly.pdbx_seq_one_letter_code
_entity_poly.pdbx_strand_id
1 'polypeptide(L)' 'ASGFIRREYDMQCKQLRHLQARDEKSVRIDKARARVKDLHSRILVAIQRIDSISRKIEELRDKELHPQLEELVGG' A
#
# COMPACT_ATOMS: atom_id res chain seq x y z
N ALA A 1 -8.57 -2.46 4.50
CA ALA A 1 -7.36 -2.19 5.32
C ALA A 1 -6.44 -1.10 4.73
N SER A 2 -6.06 -1.17 3.44
CA SER A 2 -5.15 -0.18 2.81
C SER A 2 -5.68 1.27 2.83
N GLY A 3 -6.98 1.47 2.58
CA GLY A 3 -7.61 2.80 2.64
C GLY A 3 -7.58 3.43 4.04
N PHE A 4 -7.59 2.63 5.10
CA PHE A 4 -7.45 3.13 6.48
C PHE A 4 -6.02 3.63 6.73
N ILE A 5 -5.01 2.86 6.33
CA ILE A 5 -3.59 3.24 6.46
C ILE A 5 -3.30 4.52 5.69
N ARG A 6 -3.90 4.70 4.51
CA ARG A 6 -3.75 5.94 3.73
C ARG A 6 -4.34 7.16 4.46
N ARG A 7 -5.55 7.04 5.01
CA ARG A 7 -6.19 8.12 5.78
C ARG A 7 -5.38 8.49 7.04
N GLU A 8 -4.89 7.49 7.76
CA GLU A 8 -3.98 7.65 8.90
C GLU A 8 -2.69 8.38 8.50
N TYR A 9 -2.07 7.97 7.38
CA TYR A 9 -0.88 8.62 6.84
C TYR A 9 -1.14 10.10 6.53
N ASP A 10 -2.22 10.40 5.81
CA ASP A 10 -2.58 11.77 5.45
C ASP A 10 -2.83 12.64 6.69
N MET A 11 -3.48 12.08 7.72
CA MET A 11 -3.69 12.73 9.01
C MET A 11 -2.36 12.99 9.74
N GLN A 12 -1.47 12.01 9.83
CA GLN A 12 -0.16 12.17 10.46
C GLN A 12 0.71 13.19 9.73
N CYS A 13 0.65 13.25 8.39
CA CYS A 13 1.35 14.28 7.61
C CYS A 13 0.84 15.70 7.94
N LYS A 14 -0.48 15.88 8.09
CA LYS A 14 -1.06 17.16 8.54
C LYS A 14 -0.55 17.52 9.93
N GLN A 15 -0.58 16.57 10.87
CA GLN A 15 -0.08 16.78 12.23
C GLN A 15 1.40 17.15 12.26
N LEU A 16 2.25 16.46 11.48
CA LEU A 16 3.67 16.77 11.39
C LEU A 16 3.89 18.20 10.88
N ARG A 17 3.20 18.63 9.82
CA ARG A 17 3.27 20.01 9.33
C ARG A 17 2.89 21.03 10.39
N HIS A 18 1.84 20.77 11.17
CA HIS A 18 1.44 21.66 12.27
C HIS A 18 2.50 21.74 13.38
N LEU A 19 3.12 20.61 13.76
CA LEU A 19 4.19 20.61 14.78
C LEU A 19 5.42 21.39 14.29
N GLN A 20 5.80 21.22 13.02
CA GLN A 20 6.93 21.94 12.43
C GLN A 20 6.66 23.44 12.31
N ALA A 21 5.44 23.84 11.92
CA ALA A 21 5.06 25.25 11.81
C ALA A 21 5.03 25.99 13.17
N ARG A 22 4.84 25.25 14.27
CA ARG A 22 4.82 25.81 15.63
C ARG A 22 6.17 25.72 16.35
N ASP A 23 7.22 25.27 15.66
CA ASP A 23 8.54 25.00 16.21
C ASP A 23 8.49 24.20 17.53
N GLU A 24 7.66 23.16 17.54
CA GLU A 24 7.49 22.29 18.69
C GLU A 24 8.77 21.53 19.03
N LYS A 25 8.86 21.01 20.26
CA LYS A 25 10.06 20.29 20.74
C LYS A 25 10.52 19.23 19.73
N SER A 26 11.81 19.24 19.39
CA SER A 26 12.42 18.34 18.39
C SER A 26 12.01 16.87 18.54
N VAL A 27 12.01 16.36 19.78
CA VAL A 27 11.58 14.99 20.12
C VAL A 27 10.16 14.66 19.64
N ARG A 28 9.22 15.63 19.74
CA ARG A 28 7.84 15.45 19.27
C ARG A 28 7.77 15.41 17.76
N ILE A 29 8.55 16.26 17.08
CA ILE A 29 8.65 16.30 15.61
C ILE A 29 9.24 14.99 15.09
N ASP A 30 10.33 14.50 15.69
CA ASP A 30 10.98 13.26 15.27
C ASP A 30 10.10 12.03 15.49
N LYS A 31 9.36 11.98 16.61
CA LYS A 31 8.34 10.93 16.82
C LYS A 31 7.25 10.96 15.76
N ALA A 32 6.79 12.14 15.36
CA ALA A 32 5.80 12.28 14.28
C ALA A 32 6.38 11.87 12.92
N ARG A 33 7.63 12.23 12.60
CA ARG A 33 8.34 11.79 11.38
C ARG A 33 8.47 10.26 11.33
N ALA A 34 8.83 9.62 12.44
CA ALA A 34 8.94 8.18 12.51
C ALA A 34 7.61 7.48 12.19
N ARG A 35 6.49 7.97 12.74
CA ARG A 35 5.15 7.45 12.42
C ARG A 35 4.77 7.64 10.95
N VAL A 36 5.02 8.82 10.39
CA VAL A 36 4.78 9.09 8.97
C VAL A 36 5.58 8.14 8.08
N LYS A 37 6.86 7.90 8.41
CA LYS A 37 7.74 6.99 7.68
C LYS A 37 7.26 5.53 7.75
N ASP A 38 6.85 5.06 8.93
CA ASP A 38 6.26 3.71 9.09
C ASP A 38 5.03 3.51 8.21
N LEU A 39 4.07 4.44 8.30
CA LEU A 39 2.84 4.38 7.52
C LEU A 39 3.12 4.41 6.01
N HIS A 40 4.07 5.23 5.57
CA HIS A 40 4.49 5.28 4.18
C HIS A 40 5.04 3.93 3.68
N SER A 41 5.98 3.34 4.43
CA SER A 41 6.55 2.03 4.10
C SER A 41 5.48 0.96 4.00
N ARG A 42 4.50 0.95 4.92
CA ARG A 42 3.39 0.00 4.91
C ARG A 42 2.47 0.17 3.70
N ILE A 43 2.24 1.40 3.25
CA ILE A 43 1.47 1.67 2.02
C ILE A 43 2.21 1.11 0.80
N LEU A 44 3.52 1.35 0.69
CA LEU A 44 4.32 0.83 -0.42
C LEU A 44 4.31 -0.71 -0.48
N VAL A 45 4.49 -1.37 0.67
CA VAL A 45 4.43 -2.84 0.75
C VAL A 45 3.02 -3.34 0.37
N ALA A 46 1.96 -2.64 0.77
CA ALA A 46 0.60 -3.02 0.38
C ALA A 46 0.37 -2.93 -1.13
N ILE A 47 0.90 -1.89 -1.79
CA ILE A 47 0.84 -1.73 -3.25
C ILE A 47 1.57 -2.89 -3.94
N GLN A 48 2.82 -3.15 -3.56
CA GLN A 48 3.60 -4.25 -4.14
C GLN A 48 2.93 -5.62 -3.97
N ARG A 49 2.26 -5.84 -2.83
CA ARG A 49 1.49 -7.07 -2.61
C ARG A 49 0.29 -7.18 -3.54
N ILE A 50 -0.45 -6.09 -3.73
CA ILE A 50 -1.58 -6.05 -4.66
C ILE A 50 -1.08 -6.39 -6.07
N ASP A 51 0.00 -5.73 -6.54
CA ASP A 51 0.56 -5.98 -7.86
C ASP A 51 1.00 -7.43 -8.05
N SER A 52 1.64 -8.02 -7.04
CA SER A 52 2.07 -9.42 -7.06
C SER A 52 0.88 -10.38 -7.16
N ILE A 53 -0.15 -10.15 -6.35
CA ILE A 53 -1.38 -10.96 -6.36
C ILE A 53 -2.09 -10.82 -7.72
N SER A 54 -2.23 -9.61 -8.24
CA SER A 54 -2.86 -9.34 -9.53
C SER A 54 -2.16 -10.08 -10.66
N ARG A 55 -0.82 -10.01 -10.73
CA ARG A 55 -0.05 -10.78 -11.73
C ARG A 55 -0.27 -12.27 -11.60
N LYS A 56 -0.31 -12.81 -10.37
CA LYS A 56 -0.55 -14.25 -10.18
C LYS A 56 -1.94 -14.68 -10.64
N ILE A 57 -2.95 -13.82 -10.45
CA ILE A 57 -4.32 -14.05 -10.96
C ILE A 57 -4.32 -14.05 -12.49
N GLU A 58 -3.66 -13.06 -13.13
CA GLU A 58 -3.54 -12.97 -14.58
C GLU A 58 -2.83 -14.20 -15.17
N GLU A 59 -1.73 -14.63 -14.56
CA GLU A 59 -1.01 -15.83 -14.98
C GLU A 59 -1.88 -17.08 -14.91
N LEU A 60 -2.58 -17.30 -13.79
CA LEU A 60 -3.51 -18.43 -13.65
C LEU A 60 -4.64 -18.38 -14.68
N ARG A 61 -5.22 -17.20 -14.90
CA ARG A 61 -6.30 -17.01 -15.88
C ARG A 61 -5.84 -17.34 -17.29
N ASP A 62 -4.73 -16.75 -17.73
CA ASP A 62 -4.33 -16.74 -19.13
C ASP A 62 -3.51 -17.96 -19.53
N LYS A 63 -2.67 -18.48 -18.62
CA LYS A 63 -1.74 -19.58 -18.94
C LYS A 63 -2.25 -20.95 -18.54
N GLU A 64 -3.21 -21.02 -17.61
CA GLU A 64 -3.71 -22.30 -17.11
C GLU A 64 -5.20 -22.47 -17.43
N LEU A 65 -6.05 -21.58 -16.93
CA LEU A 65 -7.51 -21.74 -17.07
C LEU A 65 -7.99 -21.57 -18.52
N HIS A 66 -7.46 -20.58 -19.25
CA HIS A 66 -7.88 -20.34 -20.63
C HIS A 66 -7.53 -21.51 -21.57
N PRO A 67 -6.30 -22.05 -21.60
CA PRO A 67 -5.99 -23.23 -22.41
C PRO A 67 -6.83 -24.45 -22.05
N GLN A 68 -7.09 -24.68 -20.75
CA GLN A 68 -7.96 -25.78 -20.31
C GLN A 68 -9.39 -25.62 -20.86
N LEU A 69 -9.92 -24.40 -20.89
CA LEU A 69 -11.23 -24.14 -21.48
C LEU A 69 -11.23 -24.36 -22.99
N GLU A 70 -10.19 -23.93 -23.71
CA GLU A 70 -10.08 -24.15 -25.15
C GLU A 70 -10.03 -25.65 -25.49
N GLU A 71 -9.27 -26.44 -24.72
CA GLU A 71 -9.23 -27.90 -24.88
C GLU A 71 -10.59 -28.55 -24.65
N LEU A 72 -11.32 -28.11 -23.62
CA LEU A 72 -12.66 -28.63 -23.31
C LEU A 72 -13.73 -28.28 -24.35
N VAL A 73 -13.59 -27.14 -25.04
CA VAL A 73 -14.57 -26.68 -26.05
C VAL A 73 -14.20 -27.18 -27.46
N GLY A 74 -12.91 -27.35 -27.74
CA GLY A 74 -12.40 -27.85 -29.03
C GLY A 74 -12.22 -29.37 -29.11
N GLY A 75 -12.39 -30.08 -28.00
CA GLY A 75 -12.39 -31.55 -27.89
C GLY A 75 -13.74 -32.20 -28.19
#